data_AF-A0A2H6N4G2-F1
#
_entry.id   AF-A0A2H6N4G2-F1
#
_cell.length_a   1.000
_cell.length_b   1.000
_cell.length_c   1.000
_cell.angle_alpha   90.00
_cell.angle_beta   90.00
_cell.angle_gamma   90.00
#
_symmetry.space_group_name_H-M   'P 1'
#
loop_
_entity.id
_entity.type
_entity.pdbx_description
1 polymer ?
#
loop_
_entity_poly.entity_id
_entity_poly.type
_entity_poly.pdbx_seq_one_letter_code
_entity_poly.pdbx_strand_id
1 'polypeptide(L)'
;PQAVEQVSSQGHAPATPAPRAPQHVAPPPGIVEIDSEKFACQWLNAHFEVNSDCSVSRAEMYSEYLSTCSKLARGGILTSTGFYKCLRTIFPNHSVKKVEDANNNGQAHIHVVGVK
;
A
#
# COMPACT_ATOMS: atom_id res chain seq x y z
N PRO A 1 69.95 25.01 42.51
CA PRO A 1 69.07 26.18 42.73
C PRO A 1 67.63 25.86 42.28
N GLN A 2 66.76 25.68 43.29
CA GLN A 2 65.32 26.06 43.42
C GLN A 2 64.46 26.12 42.14
N ALA A 3 63.21 25.63 42.09
CA ALA A 3 62.24 25.34 43.13
C ALA A 3 61.19 24.32 42.66
N VAL A 4 60.57 23.70 43.65
CA VAL A 4 59.44 22.77 43.58
C VAL A 4 58.13 23.55 43.44
N GLU A 5 57.10 22.95 42.85
CA GLU A 5 55.65 23.16 43.08
C GLU A 5 54.93 22.30 42.02
N GLN A 6 53.84 21.55 42.24
CA GLN A 6 53.03 21.26 43.39
C GLN A 6 52.09 20.11 42.98
N VAL A 7 51.73 19.26 43.94
CA VAL A 7 50.84 18.12 43.79
C VAL A 7 49.40 18.55 43.48
N SER A 8 48.67 17.77 42.69
CA SER A 8 47.23 17.61 42.86
C SER A 8 46.79 16.23 42.37
N SER A 9 45.91 15.68 43.18
CA SER A 9 45.69 14.28 43.46
C SER A 9 44.40 13.76 42.84
N GLN A 10 44.40 12.45 42.55
CA GLN A 10 43.27 11.54 42.77
C GLN A 10 42.02 11.69 41.88
N GLY A 11 41.71 10.63 41.14
CA GLY A 11 40.42 10.46 40.48
C GLY A 11 40.36 9.23 39.57
N HIS A 12 40.55 8.04 40.12
CA HIS A 12 40.28 6.78 39.43
C HIS A 12 38.76 6.53 39.46
N ALA A 13 38.11 6.49 38.30
CA ALA A 13 36.85 5.76 38.12
C ALA A 13 36.68 5.39 36.63
N PRO A 14 36.53 4.10 36.27
CA PRO A 14 36.18 3.71 34.91
C PRO A 14 34.70 4.01 34.67
N ALA A 15 34.41 4.86 33.69
CA ALA A 15 33.05 5.09 33.22
C ALA A 15 32.58 3.85 32.43
N THR A 16 31.63 3.11 32.98
CA THR A 16 30.86 2.07 32.29
C THR A 16 30.14 2.66 31.07
N PRO A 17 30.24 2.04 29.87
CA PRO A 17 29.41 2.43 28.73
C PRO A 17 27.97 1.96 28.96
N ALA A 18 27.03 2.89 29.04
CA ALA A 18 25.60 2.58 29.05
C ALA A 18 25.17 2.08 27.65
N PRO A 19 24.40 0.98 27.54
CA PRO A 19 23.81 0.56 26.28
C PRO A 19 22.71 1.54 25.89
N ARG A 20 22.94 2.33 24.83
CA ARG A 20 21.89 3.11 24.18
C ARG A 20 20.94 2.13 23.48
N ALA A 21 19.86 1.77 24.15
CA ALA A 21 18.74 1.09 23.50
C ALA A 21 18.21 1.98 22.36
N PRO A 22 17.91 1.44 21.17
CA PRO A 22 17.30 2.21 20.11
C PRO A 22 15.91 2.65 20.58
N GLN A 23 15.74 3.96 20.72
CA GLN A 23 14.45 4.57 21.05
C GLN A 23 13.54 4.37 19.83
N HIS A 24 12.74 3.31 19.86
CA HIS A 24 11.68 3.08 18.90
C HIS A 24 10.59 4.13 19.17
N VAL A 25 10.69 5.27 18.49
CA VAL A 25 9.63 6.26 18.44
C VAL A 25 8.42 5.61 17.77
N ALA A 26 7.46 5.18 18.59
CA ALA A 26 6.16 4.74 18.10
C ALA A 26 5.54 5.89 17.28
N PRO A 27 5.00 5.63 16.08
CA PRO A 27 4.39 6.67 15.26
C PRO A 27 3.21 7.32 16.02
N PRO A 28 2.98 8.63 15.85
CA PRO A 28 1.98 9.38 16.60
C PRO A 28 0.57 8.79 16.39
N PRO A 29 -0.24 8.67 17.46
CA PRO A 29 -1.60 8.17 17.37
C PRO A 29 -2.47 9.24 16.71
N GLY A 30 -2.79 9.07 15.43
CA GLY A 30 -3.64 10.02 14.71
C GLY A 30 -3.56 9.98 13.20
N ILE A 31 -2.58 9.29 12.60
CA ILE A 31 -2.68 8.96 11.18
C ILE A 31 -3.67 7.80 11.08
N VAL A 32 -4.93 8.12 10.79
CA VAL A 32 -5.87 7.11 10.34
C VAL A 32 -5.30 6.58 9.03
N GLU A 33 -4.57 5.47 9.12
CA GLU A 33 -4.27 4.65 7.95
C GLU A 33 -5.61 4.35 7.32
N ILE A 34 -5.91 5.02 6.21
CA ILE A 34 -7.14 4.80 5.47
C ILE A 34 -7.12 3.31 5.15
N ASP A 35 -8.13 2.58 5.62
CA ASP A 35 -8.27 1.16 5.31
C ASP A 35 -8.21 0.95 3.79
N SER A 36 -7.31 0.07 3.36
CA SER A 36 -7.05 -0.14 1.94
C SER A 36 -8.25 -0.70 1.19
N GLU A 37 -9.11 -1.49 1.86
CA GLU A 37 -10.37 -1.97 1.31
C GLU A 37 -11.37 -0.81 1.13
N LYS A 38 -11.54 0.06 2.12
CA LYS A 38 -12.36 1.28 2.00
C LYS A 38 -11.90 2.22 0.90
N PHE A 39 -10.59 2.38 0.73
CA PHE A 39 -10.06 3.18 -0.37
C PHE A 39 -10.40 2.53 -1.72
N ALA A 40 -10.12 1.24 -1.90
CA ALA A 40 -10.39 0.54 -3.16
C ALA A 40 -11.89 0.54 -3.51
N CYS A 41 -12.76 0.35 -2.51
CA CYS A 41 -14.22 0.44 -2.67
C CYS A 41 -14.68 1.81 -3.17
N GLN A 42 -14.14 2.90 -2.59
CA GLN A 42 -14.46 4.26 -3.02
C GLN A 42 -13.91 4.55 -4.41
N TRP A 43 -12.67 4.13 -4.68
CA TRP A 43 -12.04 4.30 -5.98
C TRP A 43 -12.86 3.62 -7.09
N LEU A 44 -13.35 2.39 -6.84
CA LEU A 44 -14.20 1.64 -7.77
C LEU A 44 -15.51 2.37 -8.09
N ASN A 45 -16.23 2.89 -7.08
CA ASN A 45 -17.45 3.67 -7.30
C ASN A 45 -17.20 4.98 -8.05
N ALA A 46 -16.02 5.57 -7.88
CA ALA A 46 -15.67 6.83 -8.53
C ALA A 46 -15.20 6.65 -9.99
N HIS A 47 -14.62 5.49 -10.32
CA HIS A 47 -14.09 5.21 -11.66
C HIS A 47 -15.04 4.43 -12.55
N PHE A 48 -15.93 3.63 -11.97
CA PHE A 48 -16.84 2.78 -12.71
C PHE A 48 -18.28 2.98 -12.27
N GLU A 49 -19.20 2.74 -13.20
CA GLU A 49 -20.63 2.73 -12.94
C GLU A 49 -21.27 1.45 -13.50
N VAL A 50 -22.47 1.10 -13.00
CA VAL A 50 -23.19 -0.08 -13.47
C VAL A 50 -23.71 0.15 -14.88
N ASN A 51 -23.33 -0.73 -15.81
CA ASN A 51 -23.84 -0.72 -17.18
C ASN A 51 -23.88 -2.13 -17.76
N SER A 52 -25.09 -2.65 -17.99
CA SER A 52 -25.34 -4.03 -18.41
C SER A 52 -24.80 -4.37 -19.81
N ASP A 53 -24.66 -3.37 -20.68
CA ASP A 53 -24.24 -3.54 -22.07
C ASP A 53 -22.72 -3.42 -22.25
N CYS A 54 -22.03 -2.94 -21.21
CA CYS A 54 -20.59 -2.71 -21.23
C CYS A 54 -19.81 -3.80 -20.49
N SER A 55 -18.53 -3.90 -20.85
CA SER A 55 -17.57 -4.72 -20.12
C SER A 55 -16.19 -4.09 -20.13
N VAL A 56 -15.45 -4.26 -19.04
CA VAL A 56 -14.09 -3.75 -18.88
C VAL A 56 -13.15 -4.92 -18.64
N SER A 57 -11.96 -4.90 -19.26
CA SER A 57 -10.95 -5.93 -18.99
C SER A 57 -10.53 -5.90 -17.53
N ARG A 58 -10.49 -7.09 -16.92
CA ARG A 58 -10.04 -7.28 -15.55
C ARG A 58 -8.61 -6.76 -15.36
N ALA A 59 -7.73 -7.01 -16.33
CA ALA A 59 -6.34 -6.55 -16.27
C ALA A 59 -6.26 -5.02 -16.28
N GLU A 60 -6.95 -4.38 -17.22
CA GLU A 60 -6.97 -2.91 -17.36
C GLU A 60 -7.50 -2.24 -16.09
N MET A 61 -8.60 -2.75 -15.54
CA MET A 61 -9.19 -2.21 -14.32
C MET A 61 -8.21 -2.21 -13.14
N TYR A 62 -7.46 -3.30 -12.95
CA TYR A 62 -6.48 -3.37 -11.86
C TYR A 62 -5.23 -2.55 -12.17
N SER A 63 -4.80 -2.47 -13.42
CA SER A 63 -3.70 -1.58 -13.85
C SER A 63 -4.00 -0.11 -13.54
N GLU A 64 -5.23 0.35 -13.82
CA GLU A 64 -5.66 1.72 -13.50
C GLU A 64 -5.68 1.99 -11.99
N TYR A 65 -6.08 1.00 -11.19
CA TYR A 65 -5.99 1.08 -9.73
C TYR A 65 -4.54 1.21 -9.26
N LEU A 66 -3.60 0.41 -9.80
CA LEU A 66 -2.18 0.50 -9.48
C LEU A 66 -1.57 1.84 -9.90
N SER A 67 -1.94 2.34 -11.07
CA SER A 67 -1.55 3.65 -11.58
C SER A 67 -1.99 4.76 -10.63
N THR A 68 -3.24 4.71 -10.15
CA THR A 68 -3.74 5.66 -9.16
C THR A 68 -3.01 5.57 -7.82
N CYS A 69 -2.78 4.35 -7.30
CA CYS A 69 -2.04 4.17 -6.05
C CYS A 69 -0.61 4.73 -6.13
N SER A 70 0.05 4.54 -7.28
CA SER A 70 1.39 5.08 -7.54
C SER A 70 1.38 6.61 -7.56
N LYS A 71 0.42 7.24 -8.25
CA LYS A 71 0.27 8.71 -8.31
C LYS A 71 0.04 9.32 -6.93
N LEU A 72 -0.69 8.63 -6.05
CA LEU A 72 -1.00 9.09 -4.70
C LEU A 72 0.07 8.72 -3.66
N ALA A 73 1.17 8.06 -4.07
CA ALA A 73 2.20 7.51 -3.19
C ALA A 73 1.59 6.67 -2.04
N ARG A 74 0.52 5.92 -2.35
CA ARG A 74 -0.28 5.23 -1.35
C ARG A 74 0.37 3.89 -0.95
N GLY A 75 0.65 3.74 0.35
CA GLY A 75 1.01 2.45 0.95
C GLY A 75 -0.18 1.50 1.10
N GLY A 76 0.09 0.21 1.29
CA GLY A 76 -0.96 -0.78 1.54
C GLY A 76 -1.84 -1.11 0.33
N ILE A 77 -1.27 -1.16 -0.87
CA ILE A 77 -1.99 -1.52 -2.10
C ILE A 77 -2.56 -2.93 -1.98
N LEU A 78 -3.84 -3.10 -2.28
CA LEU A 78 -4.46 -4.42 -2.26
C LEU A 78 -3.88 -5.30 -3.36
N THR A 79 -3.71 -6.59 -3.05
CA THR A 79 -3.48 -7.59 -4.09
C THR A 79 -4.65 -7.64 -5.06
N SER A 80 -4.44 -8.18 -6.25
CA SER A 80 -5.51 -8.39 -7.23
C SER A 80 -6.72 -9.09 -6.59
N THR A 81 -6.50 -10.15 -5.81
CA THR A 81 -7.55 -10.84 -5.05
C THR A 81 -8.31 -9.93 -4.10
N GLY A 82 -7.61 -9.09 -3.31
CA GLY A 82 -8.23 -8.13 -2.39
C GLY A 82 -9.06 -7.07 -3.12
N PHE A 83 -8.52 -6.53 -4.22
CA PHE A 83 -9.22 -5.57 -5.07
C PHE A 83 -10.54 -6.14 -5.63
N TYR A 84 -10.54 -7.38 -6.15
CA TYR A 84 -11.76 -7.98 -6.68
C TYR A 84 -12.78 -8.38 -5.60
N LYS A 85 -12.37 -8.53 -4.34
CA LYS A 85 -13.33 -8.61 -3.22
C LYS A 85 -14.09 -7.30 -3.06
N CYS A 86 -13.40 -6.15 -3.18
CA CYS A 86 -14.03 -4.83 -3.17
C CYS A 86 -14.97 -4.67 -4.36
N LEU A 87 -14.55 -5.11 -5.56
CA LEU A 87 -15.40 -5.10 -6.77
C LEU A 87 -16.72 -5.85 -6.55
N ARG A 88 -16.68 -7.06 -5.98
CA ARG A 88 -17.89 -7.84 -5.64
C ARG A 88 -18.79 -7.15 -4.62
N THR A 89 -18.22 -6.34 -3.74
CA THR A 89 -18.97 -5.59 -2.72
C THR A 89 -19.68 -4.38 -3.33
N ILE A 90 -19.01 -3.67 -4.25
CA ILE A 90 -19.55 -2.46 -4.87
C ILE A 90 -20.50 -2.75 -6.03
N PHE A 91 -20.20 -3.74 -6.86
CA PHE A 91 -21.00 -4.12 -8.02
C PHE A 91 -21.48 -5.57 -7.87
N PRO A 92 -22.41 -5.90 -6.97
CA PRO A 92 -22.81 -7.28 -6.71
C PRO A 92 -23.43 -8.00 -7.92
N ASN A 93 -23.93 -7.25 -8.90
CA ASN A 93 -24.57 -7.77 -10.11
C ASN A 93 -23.61 -7.94 -11.30
N HIS A 94 -22.31 -7.66 -11.13
CA HIS A 94 -21.35 -7.89 -12.22
C HIS A 94 -21.18 -9.37 -12.52
N SER A 95 -20.76 -9.68 -13.73
CA SER A 95 -20.37 -11.04 -14.15
C SER A 95 -18.98 -11.01 -14.75
N VAL A 96 -18.30 -12.16 -14.80
CA VAL A 96 -17.02 -12.27 -15.50
C VAL A 96 -17.18 -13.13 -16.75
N LYS A 97 -16.72 -12.62 -17.89
CA LYS A 97 -16.73 -13.33 -19.17
C LYS A 97 -15.29 -13.58 -19.60
N LYS A 98 -14.98 -14.82 -19.95
CA LYS A 98 -13.73 -15.14 -20.63
C LYS A 98 -13.92 -14.81 -22.11
N VAL A 99 -13.10 -13.90 -22.63
CA VAL A 99 -13.10 -13.48 -24.02
C VAL A 99 -11.83 -14.02 -24.65
N GLU A 100 -11.97 -14.84 -25.69
CA GLU A 100 -10.83 -15.32 -26.48
C GLU A 100 -10.46 -14.29 -27.52
N ASP A 101 -9.20 -13.89 -27.54
CA ASP A 101 -8.69 -12.99 -28.55
C ASP A 101 -8.18 -13.84 -29.73
N ALA A 102 -9.00 -13.95 -30.76
CA ALA A 102 -8.71 -14.76 -31.94
C ALA A 102 -7.42 -14.31 -32.67
N ASN A 103 -7.00 -13.06 -32.45
CA ASN A 103 -5.80 -12.48 -33.03
C ASN A 103 -4.54 -12.74 -32.18
N ASN A 104 -4.69 -13.04 -30.88
CA ASN A 104 -3.57 -13.22 -29.95
C ASN A 104 -3.29 -14.69 -29.62
N ASN A 105 -3.10 -15.56 -30.63
CA ASN A 105 -2.67 -16.95 -30.44
C ASN A 105 -3.54 -17.76 -29.43
N GLY A 106 -4.84 -17.47 -29.35
CA GLY A 106 -5.75 -18.12 -28.40
C GLY A 106 -5.58 -17.67 -26.94
N GLN A 107 -4.90 -16.53 -26.69
CA GLN A 107 -4.89 -15.94 -25.37
C GLN A 107 -6.30 -15.46 -25.02
N ALA A 108 -6.79 -15.90 -23.86
CA ALA A 108 -8.08 -15.51 -23.37
C ALA A 108 -7.95 -14.51 -22.23
N HIS A 109 -8.67 -13.40 -22.34
CA HIS A 109 -8.73 -12.36 -21.33
C HIS A 109 -10.04 -12.46 -20.53
N ILE A 110 -10.02 -11.96 -19.30
CA ILE A 110 -11.21 -11.93 -18.45
C ILE A 110 -11.76 -10.52 -18.48
N HIS A 111 -13.03 -10.38 -18.85
CA HIS A 111 -13.78 -9.13 -18.82
C HIS A 111 -14.79 -9.15 -17.68
N VAL A 112 -14.93 -8.02 -16.99
CA VAL A 112 -15.97 -7.75 -16.01
C VAL A 112 -17.14 -7.11 -16.77
N VAL A 113 -18.26 -7.80 -16.85
CA VAL A 113 -19.50 -7.38 -17.51
C VAL A 113 -20.41 -6.72 -16.49
N GLY A 114 -21.17 -5.70 -16.91
CA GLY A 114 -22.06 -4.96 -16.03
C GLY A 114 -21.46 -3.68 -15.46
N VAL A 115 -20.29 -3.26 -15.96
CA VAL A 115 -19.56 -2.07 -15.54
C VAL A 115 -18.99 -1.32 -16.76
N LYS A 116 -18.93 0.01 -16.69
CA LYS A 116 -18.22 0.88 -17.64
C LYS A 116 -17.38 1.91 -16.92
#